data_AF-A0A8S2VBT2-F1
#
_entry.id   AF-A0A8S2VBT2-F1
#
_cell.length_a   1.000
_cell.length_b   1.000
_cell.length_c   1.000
_cell.angle_alpha   90.00
_cell.angle_beta   90.00
_cell.angle_gamma   90.00
#
_symmetry.space_group_name_H-M   'P 1'
#
loop_
_entity.id
_entity.type
_entity.pdbx_description
1 polymer ?
#
loop_
_entity_poly.entity_id
_entity_poly.type
_entity_poly.pdbx_seq_one_letter_code
_entity_poly.pdbx_strand_id
1 'polypeptide(L)' 'NPYQEFQRFKTHPKIRSIFENGKRISYGARALNEGGFQAIPKLSFPGGCLIGCSSGFLNTPKIKGAHTAMKSG' A
#
# COMPACT_ATOMS: atom_id res chain seq x y z
N ASN A 1 -4.41 -12.19 12.15
CA ASN A 1 -2.99 -11.78 12.14
C ASN A 1 -2.54 -11.66 10.67
N PRO A 2 -2.33 -10.43 10.13
CA PRO A 2 -2.01 -10.24 8.71
C PRO A 2 -0.72 -10.93 8.24
N TYR A 3 0.29 -11.02 9.12
CA TYR A 3 1.53 -11.73 8.81
C TYR A 3 1.27 -13.21 8.55
N GLN A 4 0.50 -13.87 9.43
CA GLN A 4 0.16 -15.29 9.29
C GLN A 4 -0.68 -15.57 8.05
N GLU A 5 -1.64 -14.71 7.71
CA GLU A 5 -2.41 -14.86 6.46
C GLU A 5 -1.51 -14.75 5.23
N PHE A 6 -0.53 -13.85 5.22
CA PHE A 6 0.44 -13.80 4.12
C PHE A 6 1.35 -15.04 4.08
N GLN A 7 1.73 -15.61 5.23
CA GLN A 7 2.43 -16.90 5.24
C GLN A 7 1.56 -18.03 4.68
N ARG A 8 0.28 -18.09 5.06
CA ARG A 8 -0.69 -19.07 4.56
C ARG A 8 -0.88 -18.93 3.05
N PHE A 9 -0.99 -17.72 2.52
CA PHE A 9 -1.07 -17.46 1.09
C PHE A 9 0.10 -18.09 0.31
N LYS A 10 1.32 -17.97 0.82
CA LYS A 10 2.51 -18.57 0.18
C LYS A 10 2.48 -20.11 0.14
N THR A 11 1.73 -20.75 1.03
CA THR A 11 1.53 -22.21 1.04
C THR A 11 0.40 -22.70 0.13
N HIS A 12 -0.32 -21.79 -0.54
CA HIS A 12 -1.40 -22.15 -1.46
C HIS A 12 -0.86 -23.03 -2.61
N PRO A 13 -1.57 -24.12 -3.02
CA PRO A 13 -1.06 -25.08 -4.00
C PRO A 13 -0.60 -24.46 -5.33
N LYS A 14 -1.30 -23.41 -5.80
CA LYS A 14 -0.95 -22.68 -7.03
C LYS A 14 0.26 -21.74 -6.90
N ILE A 15 0.79 -21.55 -5.70
CA ILE A 15 1.82 -20.54 -5.39
C ILE A 15 3.08 -21.19 -4.82
N ARG A 16 2.94 -22.25 -4.01
CA ARG A 16 4.05 -22.83 -3.25
C ARG A 16 5.27 -23.15 -4.12
N SER A 17 5.06 -23.64 -5.34
CA SER A 17 6.11 -24.07 -6.26
C SER A 17 7.03 -22.91 -6.67
N ILE A 18 6.54 -21.68 -6.66
CA ILE A 18 7.33 -20.46 -6.98
C ILE A 18 8.42 -20.24 -5.91
N PHE A 19 8.25 -20.76 -4.70
CA PHE A 19 9.16 -20.55 -3.57
C PHE A 19 10.01 -21.78 -3.23
N GLU A 20 9.90 -22.89 -3.97
CA GLU A 20 10.69 -24.09 -3.72
C GLU A 20 12.20 -23.79 -3.83
N ASN A 21 12.99 -24.25 -2.83
CA ASN A 21 14.41 -23.93 -2.65
C ASN A 21 14.75 -22.43 -2.49
N GLY A 22 13.75 -21.56 -2.39
CA GLY A 22 13.94 -20.12 -2.16
C GLY A 22 14.30 -19.81 -0.70
N LYS A 23 15.17 -18.82 -0.49
CA LYS A 23 15.49 -18.27 0.83
C LYS A 23 14.92 -16.86 0.98
N ARG A 24 14.09 -16.64 2.00
CA ARG A 24 13.62 -15.29 2.34
C ARG A 24 14.79 -14.45 2.88
N ILE A 25 15.05 -13.30 2.27
CA ILE A 25 16.13 -12.39 2.67
C ILE A 25 15.65 -11.20 3.52
N SER A 26 14.38 -10.80 3.41
CA SER A 26 13.84 -9.65 4.14
C SER A 26 12.33 -9.77 4.38
N TYR A 27 11.81 -8.90 5.25
CA TYR A 27 10.38 -8.70 5.49
C TYR A 27 10.13 -7.25 5.86
N GLY A 28 9.00 -6.70 5.38
CA GLY A 28 8.52 -5.38 5.75
C GLY A 28 7.00 -5.33 5.64
N ALA A 29 6.39 -4.40 6.36
CA ALA A 29 4.96 -4.13 6.31
C ALA A 29 4.71 -2.63 6.46
N ARG A 30 3.68 -2.12 5.78
CA ARG A 30 3.22 -0.73 5.86
C ARG A 30 1.70 -0.71 5.70
N ALA A 31 1.03 0.21 6.39
CA ALA A 31 -0.35 0.55 6.07
C ALA A 31 -0.41 1.34 4.75
N LEU A 32 -1.53 1.19 4.03
CA LEU A 32 -1.85 1.96 2.83
C LEU A 32 -3.26 2.56 2.95
N ASN A 33 -3.52 3.65 2.23
CA ASN A 33 -4.84 4.27 2.19
C ASN A 33 -5.76 3.48 1.27
N GLU A 34 -6.94 3.11 1.74
CA GLU A 34 -7.98 2.48 0.91
C GLU A 34 -9.30 3.26 0.89
N GLY A 35 -9.35 4.38 1.63
CA GLY A 35 -10.54 5.24 1.75
C GLY A 35 -10.91 6.02 0.50
N GLY A 36 -10.07 6.04 -0.54
CA GLY A 36 -10.40 6.61 -1.85
C GLY A 36 -10.79 8.10 -1.83
N PHE A 37 -11.52 8.51 -2.86
CA PHE A 37 -11.90 9.91 -3.08
C PHE A 37 -12.77 10.47 -1.93
N GLN A 38 -13.66 9.65 -1.40
CA GLN A 38 -14.57 10.01 -0.30
C GLN A 38 -13.86 10.32 1.03
N ALA A 39 -12.60 9.92 1.19
CA ALA A 39 -11.83 10.15 2.41
C ALA A 39 -10.80 11.28 2.29
N ILE A 40 -10.80 12.05 1.20
CA ILE A 40 -9.85 13.15 0.99
C ILE A 40 -10.23 14.35 1.88
N PRO A 41 -9.33 14.83 2.76
CA PRO A 41 -9.62 15.95 3.66
C PRO A 41 -9.39 17.31 2.99
N LYS A 42 -9.60 18.41 3.74
CA LYS A 42 -9.12 19.73 3.33
C LYS A 42 -7.59 19.72 3.24
N LEU A 43 -7.05 20.15 2.10
CA LEU A 43 -5.64 19.94 1.75
C LEU A 43 -4.70 21.09 2.12
N SER A 44 -5.22 22.27 2.45
CA SER A 44 -4.43 23.45 2.75
C SER A 44 -4.89 24.14 4.02
N PHE A 45 -3.93 24.76 4.70
CA PHE A 45 -4.11 25.55 5.91
C PHE A 45 -3.09 26.70 5.91
N PRO A 46 -3.31 27.77 6.70
CA PRO A 46 -2.36 28.88 6.76
C PRO A 46 -0.94 28.39 7.11
N GLY A 47 0.00 28.55 6.17
CA GLY A 47 1.39 28.13 6.33
C GLY A 47 1.72 26.69 5.90
N GLY A 48 0.79 25.92 5.31
CA GLY A 48 1.12 24.56 4.87
C GLY A 48 0.07 23.85 4.02
N CYS A 49 0.42 22.64 3.57
CA CYS A 49 -0.44 21.76 2.77
C CYS A 49 -0.22 20.29 3.09
N LEU A 50 -1.20 19.46 2.74
CA LEU A 50 -1.12 18.00 2.75
C LEU A 50 -0.92 17.50 1.31
N ILE A 51 0.06 16.63 1.12
CA ILE A 51 0.37 16.00 -0.17
C ILE A 51 0.49 14.48 -0.02
N GLY A 52 0.51 13.77 -1.14
CA GLY A 52 0.84 12.36 -1.18
C GLY A 52 -0.17 11.43 -0.50
N CYS A 53 0.35 10.34 0.07
CA CYS A 53 -0.47 9.39 0.82
C CYS A 53 -1.02 9.98 2.13
N SER A 54 -0.44 11.07 2.65
CA SER A 54 -1.02 11.80 3.77
C SER A 54 -2.37 12.43 3.42
N SER A 55 -2.58 12.77 2.15
CA SER A 55 -3.84 13.31 1.61
C SER A 55 -4.80 12.23 1.09
N GLY A 56 -4.39 10.96 1.10
CA GLY A 56 -5.23 9.84 0.68
C GLY A 56 -5.34 9.62 -0.84
N PHE A 57 -4.42 10.14 -1.66
CA PHE A 57 -4.51 10.03 -3.13
C PHE A 57 -4.14 8.66 -3.72
N LEU A 58 -4.24 7.57 -2.96
CA LEU A 58 -3.98 6.22 -3.47
C LEU A 58 -5.16 5.76 -4.33
N ASN A 59 -4.88 5.30 -5.54
CA ASN A 59 -5.87 4.63 -6.38
C ASN A 59 -5.97 3.16 -5.97
N THR A 60 -6.95 2.82 -5.12
CA THR A 60 -7.10 1.48 -4.50
C THR A 60 -7.28 0.38 -5.55
N PRO A 61 -8.20 0.49 -6.53
CA PRO A 61 -8.41 -0.57 -7.52
C PRO A 61 -7.16 -0.86 -8.37
N LYS A 62 -6.32 0.15 -8.61
CA LYS A 62 -5.07 -0.02 -9.37
C LYS A 62 -3.87 -0.35 -8.50
N ILE A 63 -3.98 -0.26 -7.17
CA ILE A 63 -2.88 -0.36 -6.22
C ILE A 63 -1.74 0.61 -6.61
N LYS A 64 -2.10 1.86 -6.92
CA LYS A 64 -1.15 2.90 -7.39
C LYS A 64 -1.31 4.19 -6.62
N GLY A 65 -0.31 4.55 -5.82
CA GLY A 65 -0.25 5.82 -5.10
C GLY A 65 0.95 6.72 -5.46
N ALA A 66 2.02 6.16 -6.02
CA ALA A 66 3.25 6.91 -6.27
C ALA A 66 3.06 8.07 -7.26
N HIS A 67 2.44 7.81 -8.41
CA HIS A 67 2.18 8.83 -9.44
C HIS A 67 1.32 10.01 -8.97
N THR A 68 0.25 9.75 -8.23
CA THR A 68 -0.62 10.78 -7.66
C THR A 68 0.06 11.51 -6.52
N ALA A 69 0.87 10.81 -5.72
CA ALA A 69 1.66 11.45 -4.68
C ALA A 69 2.71 12.42 -5.24
N MET A 70 3.47 11.97 -6.26
CA MET A 70 4.42 12.81 -6.98
C MET A 70 3.74 14.01 -7.66
N LYS A 71 2.52 13.83 -8.18
CA LYS A 71 1.80 14.93 -8.84
C LYS A 71 1.29 15.99 -7.86
N SER A 72 1.04 15.60 -6.60
CA SER A 72 0.54 16.50 -5.56
C SER A 72 1.62 17.31 -4.83
N GLY A 73 2.88 16.88 -4.91
CA GLY A 73 4.05 17.59 -4.37
C GLY A 73 4.73 18.43 -5.44
#